data_AF-S9PI06-F1
#
_entry.id   AF-S9PI06-F1
#
_cell.length_a   1.000
_cell.length_b   1.000
_cell.length_c   1.000
_cell.angle_alpha   90.00
_cell.angle_beta   90.00
_cell.angle_gamma   90.00
#
_symmetry.space_group_name_H-M   'P 1'
#
loop_
_entity.id
_entity.type
_entity.pdbx_description
1 polymer ?
#
loop_
_entity_poly.entity_id
_entity_poly.type
_entity_poly.pdbx_seq_one_letter_code
_entity_poly.pdbx_strand_id
1 'polypeptide(L)'
;METQNRGGFITGSPSPTADEKTWGMLAHLSALIAGLFGFSFLGPLIVMLTKGKESAWVEQHAKEALNFQITVTVALWIALASMFCLVGFVLAPLVALVALVLTILAGIKANNGEMYRYPATVRLVK
;
A
#
# COMPACT_ATOMS: atom_id res chain seq x y z
N MET A 1 -25.84 6.20 4.22
CA MET A 1 -25.83 6.82 5.55
C MET A 1 -24.38 6.79 6.06
N GLU A 2 -23.79 7.97 6.26
CA GLU A 2 -22.61 8.23 7.13
C GLU A 2 -21.18 7.81 6.69
N THR A 3 -20.74 8.12 5.46
CA THR A 3 -19.32 8.01 5.09
C THR A 3 -18.69 9.30 4.54
N GLN A 4 -19.33 10.47 4.69
CA GLN A 4 -18.82 11.76 4.20
C GLN A 4 -18.34 12.72 5.31
N ASN A 5 -17.95 12.20 6.47
CA ASN A 5 -17.35 13.02 7.53
C ASN A 5 -16.48 12.17 8.45
N ARG A 6 -15.43 11.54 7.90
CA ARG A 6 -14.34 10.98 8.69
C ARG A 6 -13.12 11.83 8.38
N GLY A 7 -12.49 12.33 9.45
CA GLY A 7 -11.57 13.48 9.49
C GLY A 7 -10.42 13.42 8.50
N GLY A 8 -9.55 14.43 8.54
CA GLY A 8 -8.39 14.59 7.66
C GLY A 8 -8.47 15.80 6.72
N PHE A 9 -9.67 16.27 6.41
CA PHE A 9 -9.90 17.58 5.75
C PHE A 9 -10.16 18.73 6.75
N ILE A 10 -9.71 18.63 8.01
CA ILE A 10 -10.17 19.49 9.12
C ILE A 10 -9.67 20.95 9.07
N THR A 11 -8.83 21.37 8.12
CA THR A 11 -8.39 22.78 8.07
C THR A 11 -8.93 23.61 6.89
N GLY A 12 -9.71 23.02 5.96
CA GLY A 12 -10.04 23.73 4.71
C GLY A 12 -8.80 24.03 3.84
N SER A 13 -7.65 23.45 4.19
CA SER A 13 -6.40 23.54 3.42
C SER A 13 -6.44 22.56 2.25
N PRO A 14 -5.94 22.93 1.06
CA PRO A 14 -5.86 22.03 -0.09
C PRO A 14 -4.80 20.92 0.05
N SER A 15 -4.06 20.86 1.16
CA SER A 15 -2.90 19.97 1.35
C SER A 15 -2.96 19.16 2.65
N PRO A 16 -2.50 17.89 2.65
CA PRO A 16 -2.49 17.04 3.85
C PRO A 16 -1.53 17.54 4.91
N THR A 17 -1.87 17.30 6.18
CA THR A 17 -1.04 17.64 7.34
C THR A 17 0.24 16.80 7.39
N ALA A 18 1.22 17.21 8.20
CA ALA A 18 2.46 16.45 8.38
C ALA A 18 2.23 15.06 9.01
N ASP A 19 1.29 14.95 9.95
CA ASP A 19 0.90 13.67 10.55
C ASP A 19 0.27 12.75 9.51
N GLU A 20 -0.66 13.27 8.70
CA GLU A 20 -1.24 12.51 7.60
C GLU A 20 -0.16 12.02 6.65
N LYS A 21 0.71 12.91 6.13
CA LYS A 21 1.83 12.53 5.25
C LYS A 21 2.67 11.39 5.83
N THR A 22 2.96 11.46 7.13
CA THR A 22 3.69 10.42 7.85
C THR A 22 2.92 9.10 7.81
N TRP A 23 1.64 9.10 8.15
CA TRP A 23 0.81 7.89 8.14
C TRP A 23 0.55 7.34 6.75
N GLY A 24 0.43 8.18 5.71
CA GLY A 24 0.33 7.73 4.32
C GLY A 24 1.62 7.08 3.83
N MET A 25 2.78 7.62 4.21
CA MET A 25 4.07 6.98 3.95
C MET A 25 4.16 5.64 4.68
N LEU A 26 3.77 5.58 5.96
CA LEU A 26 3.77 4.36 6.75
C LEU A 26 2.80 3.30 6.21
N ALA A 27 1.67 3.69 5.60
CA ALA A 27 0.78 2.77 4.91
C ALA A 27 1.53 1.96 3.83
N HIS A 28 2.46 2.56 3.09
CA HIS A 28 3.27 1.83 2.11
C HIS A 28 4.45 1.10 2.77
N LEU A 29 5.24 1.79 3.59
CA LEU A 29 6.50 1.24 4.12
C LEU A 29 6.28 0.12 5.16
N SER A 30 5.16 0.13 5.88
CA SER A 30 4.80 -0.96 6.78
C SER A 30 4.68 -2.30 6.07
N ALA A 31 4.40 -2.31 4.76
CA ALA A 31 4.37 -3.52 3.97
C ALA A 31 5.73 -4.19 3.81
N LEU A 32 6.82 -3.41 3.82
CA LEU A 32 8.17 -3.95 3.73
C LEU A 32 8.52 -4.71 5.00
N ILE A 33 8.19 -4.13 6.17
CA ILE A 33 8.42 -4.76 7.48
C ILE A 33 7.55 -6.03 7.61
N ALA A 34 6.25 -5.93 7.33
CA ALA A 34 5.35 -7.07 7.39
C ALA A 34 5.72 -8.16 6.35
N GLY A 35 6.28 -7.75 5.20
CA GLY A 35 6.75 -8.63 4.14
C GLY A 35 7.93 -9.51 4.55
N LEU A 36 8.77 -9.07 5.49
CA LEU A 36 9.85 -9.91 6.05
C LEU A 36 9.32 -11.17 6.74
N PHE A 37 8.07 -11.14 7.19
CA PHE A 37 7.38 -12.26 7.84
C PHE A 37 6.41 -12.99 6.90
N GLY A 38 6.39 -12.65 5.60
CA GLY A 38 5.52 -13.28 4.60
C GLY A 38 4.11 -12.70 4.51
N PHE A 39 3.79 -11.63 5.25
CA PHE A 39 2.45 -11.06 5.33
C PHE A 39 2.43 -9.56 5.00
N SER A 40 2.99 -9.18 3.85
CA SER A 40 3.19 -7.75 3.48
C SER A 40 1.92 -6.90 3.49
N PHE A 41 0.75 -7.49 3.24
CA PHE A 41 -0.54 -6.78 3.30
C PHE A 41 -1.00 -6.42 4.73
N LEU A 42 -0.44 -7.04 5.79
CA LEU A 42 -0.82 -6.73 7.16
C LEU A 42 -0.40 -5.33 7.60
N GLY A 43 0.75 -4.84 7.14
CA GLY A 43 1.22 -3.48 7.41
C GLY A 43 0.18 -2.41 7.04
N PRO A 44 -0.20 -2.28 5.76
CA PRO A 44 -1.21 -1.32 5.32
C PRO A 44 -2.59 -1.59 5.94
N LEU A 45 -2.95 -2.84 6.20
CA LEU A 45 -4.19 -3.18 6.90
C LEU A 45 -4.23 -2.59 8.31
N ILE A 46 -3.14 -2.70 9.08
CA ILE A 46 -3.03 -2.11 10.42
C ILE A 46 -3.15 -0.58 10.34
N VAL A 47 -2.47 0.05 9.37
CA VAL A 47 -2.56 1.51 9.17
C VAL A 47 -4.00 1.92 8.82
N MET A 48 -4.67 1.17 7.94
CA MET A 48 -6.07 1.42 7.56
C MET A 48 -7.01 1.34 8.78
N LEU A 49 -6.82 0.36 9.66
CA LEU A 49 -7.69 0.11 10.81
C LEU A 49 -7.45 1.05 11.99
N THR A 50 -6.24 1.59 12.12
CA THR A 50 -5.86 2.54 13.17
C THR A 50 -6.06 3.98 12.71
N LYS A 51 -5.33 4.40 11.69
CA LYS A 51 -5.24 5.81 11.26
C LYS A 51 -6.08 6.14 10.04
N GLY A 52 -6.42 5.15 9.22
CA GLY A 52 -7.40 5.32 8.15
C GLY A 52 -8.80 5.68 8.65
N LYS A 53 -9.16 5.38 9.91
CA LYS A 53 -10.44 5.80 10.49
C LYS A 53 -10.48 7.29 10.87
N GLU A 54 -9.31 7.88 11.07
CA GLU A 54 -9.14 9.27 11.50
C GLU A 54 -8.92 10.22 10.31
N SER A 55 -8.30 9.73 9.23
CA SER A 55 -8.00 10.51 8.03
C SER A 55 -8.46 9.81 6.74
N ALA A 56 -9.35 10.43 5.96
CA ALA A 56 -9.72 9.96 4.63
C ALA A 56 -8.52 9.94 3.66
N TRP A 57 -7.55 10.83 3.84
CA TRP A 57 -6.32 10.86 3.05
C TRP A 57 -5.42 9.65 3.37
N VAL A 58 -5.24 9.35 4.66
CA VAL A 58 -4.51 8.16 5.12
C VAL A 58 -5.23 6.88 4.69
N GLU A 59 -6.56 6.86 4.78
CA GLU A 59 -7.39 5.73 4.35
C GLU A 59 -7.14 5.40 2.88
N GLN A 60 -7.08 6.40 2.00
CA GLN A 60 -6.83 6.21 0.58
C GLN A 60 -5.44 5.61 0.31
N HIS A 61 -4.40 6.09 0.98
CA HIS A 61 -3.07 5.50 0.87
C HIS A 61 -3.02 4.08 1.42
N ALA A 62 -3.66 3.82 2.56
CA ALA A 62 -3.70 2.50 3.19
C ALA A 62 -4.46 1.49 2.33
N LYS A 63 -5.60 1.86 1.72
CA LYS A 63 -6.36 1.02 0.78
C LYS A 63 -5.56 0.70 -0.48
N GLU A 64 -4.92 1.70 -1.07
CA GLU A 64 -4.14 1.52 -2.30
C GLU A 64 -2.89 0.66 -2.04
N ALA A 65 -2.21 0.85 -0.90
CA ALA A 65 -1.12 -0.02 -0.43
C ALA A 65 -1.60 -1.46 -0.15
N LEU A 66 -2.73 -1.62 0.54
CA LEU A 66 -3.31 -2.91 0.87
C LEU A 66 -3.66 -3.70 -0.40
N ASN A 67 -4.35 -3.07 -1.34
CA ASN A 67 -4.69 -3.66 -2.63
C ASN A 67 -3.45 -4.07 -3.43
N PHE A 68 -2.41 -3.23 -3.44
CA PHE A 68 -1.16 -3.56 -4.11
C PHE A 68 -0.47 -4.75 -3.48
N GLN A 69 -0.36 -4.79 -2.15
CA GLN A 69 0.29 -5.91 -1.47
C GLN A 69 -0.46 -7.23 -1.67
N ILE A 70 -1.80 -7.21 -1.65
CA ILE A 70 -2.59 -8.40 -2.01
C ILE A 70 -2.28 -8.84 -3.45
N THR A 71 -2.21 -7.89 -4.39
CA THR A 71 -1.89 -8.18 -5.80
C THR A 71 -0.49 -8.80 -5.92
N VAL A 72 0.52 -8.24 -5.26
CA VAL A 72 1.89 -8.75 -5.24
C VAL A 72 1.96 -10.13 -4.59
N THR A 73 1.27 -10.34 -3.46
CA THR A 73 1.21 -11.65 -2.80
C THR A 73 0.65 -12.71 -3.75
N VAL A 74 -0.44 -12.42 -4.46
CA VAL A 74 -1.01 -13.35 -5.47
C VAL A 74 -0.01 -13.59 -6.61
N ALA A 75 0.65 -12.55 -7.12
CA ALA A 75 1.66 -12.69 -8.16
C ALA A 75 2.85 -13.57 -7.73
N LEU A 76 3.29 -13.44 -6.47
CA LEU A 76 4.35 -14.27 -5.89
C LEU A 76 3.91 -15.72 -5.72
N TRP A 77 2.65 -15.99 -5.33
CA TRP A 77 2.10 -17.35 -5.30
C TRP A 77 2.07 -18.00 -6.69
N ILE A 78 1.70 -17.25 -7.72
CA ILE A 78 1.74 -17.72 -9.12
C ILE A 78 3.18 -17.99 -9.55
N ALA A 79 4.13 -17.12 -9.20
CA ALA A 79 5.54 -17.31 -9.50
C ALA A 79 6.11 -18.55 -8.80
N LEU A 80 5.73 -18.79 -7.54
CA LEU A 80 6.11 -19.97 -6.78
C LEU A 80 5.55 -21.25 -7.43
N ALA A 81 4.27 -21.27 -7.80
CA ALA A 81 3.67 -22.38 -8.54
C ALA A 81 4.35 -22.61 -9.91
N SER A 82 4.84 -21.55 -10.55
CA SER A 82 5.55 -21.63 -11.85
C SER A 82 7.00 -22.12 -11.72
N MET A 83 7.51 -22.37 -10.51
CA MET A 83 8.86 -22.92 -10.31
C MET A 83 9.01 -24.34 -10.88
N PHE A 84 7.93 -25.13 -10.94
CA PHE A 84 7.94 -26.45 -11.60
C PHE A 84 8.34 -26.36 -13.08
N CYS A 85 8.09 -25.22 -13.73
CA CYS A 85 8.45 -24.95 -15.12
C CYS A 85 9.74 -24.14 -15.26
N LEU A 86 10.52 -23.98 -14.18
CA LEU A 86 11.74 -23.13 -14.07
C LEU A 86 11.53 -21.61 -14.27
N VAL A 87 10.40 -21.17 -14.84
CA VAL A 87 10.07 -19.74 -15.03
C VAL A 87 9.95 -18.99 -13.70
N GLY A 88 9.46 -19.66 -12.65
CA GLY A 88 9.28 -19.08 -11.32
C GLY A 88 10.56 -18.50 -10.71
N PHE A 89 11.73 -19.06 -11.03
CA PHE A 89 13.02 -18.58 -10.51
C PHE A 89 13.39 -17.18 -11.01
N VAL A 90 12.92 -16.80 -12.20
CA VAL A 90 13.13 -15.45 -12.75
C VAL A 90 11.96 -14.54 -12.36
N LEU A 91 10.73 -15.06 -12.41
CA LEU A 91 9.54 -14.26 -12.17
C LEU A 91 9.44 -13.78 -10.71
N ALA A 92 9.74 -14.63 -9.73
CA ALA A 92 9.66 -14.29 -8.31
C ALA A 92 10.56 -13.10 -7.91
N PRO A 93 11.88 -13.09 -8.19
CA PRO A 93 12.73 -11.95 -7.86
C PRO A 93 12.38 -10.70 -8.67
N LEU A 94 11.91 -10.85 -9.92
CA LEU A 94 11.48 -9.71 -10.74
C LEU A 94 10.25 -9.03 -10.11
N VAL A 95 9.23 -9.80 -9.74
CA VAL A 95 8.02 -9.28 -9.08
C VAL A 95 8.38 -8.64 -7.74
N ALA A 96 9.22 -9.28 -6.94
CA ALA A 96 9.66 -8.74 -5.64
C ALA A 96 10.41 -7.41 -5.80
N LEU A 97 11.30 -7.29 -6.78
CA LEU A 97 12.06 -6.07 -7.04
C LEU A 97 11.16 -4.93 -7.52
N VAL A 98 10.27 -5.20 -8.48
CA VAL A 98 9.29 -4.21 -8.96
C VAL A 98 8.39 -3.75 -7.80
N ALA A 99 7.92 -4.69 -6.98
CA ALA A 99 7.10 -4.38 -5.82
C ALA A 99 7.82 -3.47 -4.82
N LEU A 100 9.08 -3.80 -4.49
CA LEU A 100 9.92 -3.01 -3.60
C LEU A 100 10.06 -1.56 -4.09
N VAL A 101 10.41 -1.37 -5.37
CA VAL A 101 10.59 -0.04 -5.97
C VAL A 101 9.29 0.75 -5.93
N LEU A 102 8.18 0.16 -6.36
CA LEU A 102 6.89 0.84 -6.37
C LEU A 102 6.44 1.22 -4.96
N THR A 103 6.66 0.35 -3.95
CA THR A 103 6.31 0.64 -2.55
C THR A 103 7.13 1.81 -1.98
N ILE A 104 8.43 1.87 -2.28
CA ILE A 104 9.27 3.00 -1.87
C ILE A 104 8.82 4.30 -2.56
N LEU A 105 8.57 4.26 -3.88
CA LEU A 105 8.08 5.42 -4.63
C LEU A 105 6.74 5.93 -4.11
N ALA A 106 5.82 5.03 -3.77
CA ALA A 106 4.55 5.38 -3.16
C ALA A 106 4.73 6.04 -1.79
N GLY A 107 5.66 5.52 -0.96
CA GLY A 107 6.02 6.12 0.32
C GLY A 107 6.59 7.54 0.19
N ILE A 108 7.52 7.75 -0.76
CA ILE A 108 8.10 9.07 -1.05
C ILE A 108 7.01 10.05 -1.51
N LYS A 109 6.13 9.61 -2.41
CA LYS A 109 5.03 10.46 -2.90
C LYS A 109 4.03 10.81 -1.81
N ALA A 110 3.68 9.85 -0.95
CA ALA A 110 2.84 10.11 0.22
C ALA A 110 3.48 11.14 1.15
N ASN A 111 4.79 11.05 1.39
CA ASN A 111 5.53 12.04 2.19
C ASN A 111 5.54 13.45 1.54
N ASN A 112 5.54 13.53 0.20
CA ASN A 112 5.39 14.79 -0.51
C ASN A 112 3.95 15.34 -0.47
N GLY A 113 2.98 14.56 0.00
CA GLY A 113 1.55 14.91 0.01
C GLY A 113 0.83 14.56 -1.29
N GLU A 114 1.44 13.74 -2.14
CA GLU A 114 0.88 13.30 -3.41
C GLU A 114 0.20 11.92 -3.29
N MET A 115 -0.95 11.78 -3.95
CA MET A 115 -1.56 10.47 -4.11
C MET A 115 -0.79 9.64 -5.15
N TYR A 116 -0.42 8.43 -4.76
CA TYR A 116 0.19 7.46 -5.66
C TYR A 116 -0.79 6.34 -5.98
N ARG A 117 -0.98 6.06 -7.27
CA ARG A 117 -1.69 4.88 -7.76
C ARG A 117 -0.68 3.88 -8.27
N TYR A 118 -0.72 2.68 -7.71
CA TYR A 118 0.15 1.61 -8.16
C TYR A 118 -0.29 1.14 -9.57
N PRO A 119 0.66 0.96 -10.50
CA PRO A 119 0.37 0.33 -11.78
C PRO A 119 0.04 -1.15 -11.55
N ALA A 120 -0.86 -1.69 -12.37
CA ALA A 120 -1.26 -3.11 -12.35
C ALA A 120 -1.84 -3.65 -11.03
N THR A 121 -2.41 -2.78 -10.17
CA THR A 121 -3.07 -3.17 -8.91
C THR A 121 -4.53 -3.53 -9.09
N VAL A 122 -4.95 -4.64 -8.47
CA VAL A 122 -6.37 -5.01 -8.34
C VAL A 122 -6.97 -4.32 -7.12
N ARG A 123 -7.96 -3.44 -7.35
CA ARG A 123 -8.62 -2.66 -6.28
C ARG A 123 -9.81 -3.41 -5.69
N LEU A 124 -9.53 -4.26 -4.71
CA LEU A 124 -10.52 -5.06 -3.99
C LEU A 124 -11.25 -4.21 -2.93
N VAL A 125 -10.47 -3.47 -2.14
CA VAL A 125 -10.99 -2.55 -1.12
C VAL A 125 -11.23 -1.17 -1.75
N LYS A 126 -12.46 -0.66 -1.63
CA LYS A 126 -12.91 0.65 -2.14
C LYS A 126 -13.16 1.64 -1.01
#